data_AF-G8JTF6-F1
#
_entry.id   AF-G8JTF6-F1
#
_cell.length_a   1.000
_cell.length_b   1.000
_cell.length_c   1.000
_cell.angle_alpha   90.00
_cell.angle_beta   90.00
_cell.angle_gamma   90.00
#
_symmetry.space_group_name_H-M   'P 1'
#
loop_
_entity.id
_entity.type
_entity.pdbx_description
1 polymer ?
#
loop_
_entity_poly.entity_id
_entity_poly.type
_entity_poly.pdbx_seq_one_letter_code
_entity_poly.pdbx_strand_id
1 'polypeptide(L)' 'MLLKVKTLTGKEIPIDVEPEDRVYSIKELLEEKEGIPPAQQRLIFQGKQM' A
#
# COMPACT_ATOMS: atom_id res chain seq x y z
N MET A 1 10.08 0.06 8.93
CA MET A 1 9.86 -1.40 8.67
C MET A 1 9.54 -1.54 7.20
N LEU A 2 10.17 -2.47 6.50
CA LEU A 2 9.95 -2.62 5.07
C LEU A 2 8.75 -3.53 4.77
N LEU A 3 7.67 -2.95 4.28
CA LEU A 3 6.52 -3.68 3.74
C LEU A 3 6.66 -3.79 2.21
N LYS A 4 6.20 -4.92 1.66
CA LYS A 4 6.13 -5.14 0.21
C LYS A 4 4.68 -5.19 -0.22
N VAL A 5 4.28 -4.28 -1.10
CA VAL A 5 2.97 -4.30 -1.75
C VAL A 5 3.13 -4.92 -3.12
N LYS A 6 2.39 -5.99 -3.39
CA LYS A 6 2.33 -6.62 -4.70
C LYS A 6 1.12 -6.11 -5.45
N THR A 7 1.34 -5.51 -6.61
CA THR A 7 0.26 -5.05 -7.49
C THR A 7 -0.37 -6.23 -8.23
N LEU A 8 -1.55 -6.01 -8.84
CA LEU A 8 -2.21 -7.00 -9.69
C LEU A 8 -1.39 -7.36 -10.95
N THR A 9 -0.49 -6.47 -11.39
CA THR A 9 0.43 -6.72 -12.50
C THR A 9 1.65 -7.54 -12.09
N GLY A 10 1.79 -7.85 -10.80
CA GLY A 10 2.91 -8.64 -10.26
C GLY A 10 4.13 -7.80 -9.88
N LYS A 11 4.08 -6.47 -9.99
CA LYS A 11 5.14 -5.57 -9.53
C LYS A 11 5.17 -5.57 -7.99
N GLU A 12 6.36 -5.65 -7.42
CA GLU A 12 6.57 -5.50 -5.98
C GLU A 12 7.08 -4.09 -5.69
N ILE A 13 6.40 -3.40 -4.78
CA ILE A 13 6.72 -2.03 -4.38
C ILE A 13 7.15 -2.06 -2.92
N PRO A 14 8.42 -1.74 -2.62
CA PRO A 14 8.88 -1.56 -1.25
C PRO A 14 8.38 -0.21 -0.70
N ILE A 15 7.78 -0.26 0.48
CA ILE A 15 7.35 0.90 1.27
C ILE A 15 7.94 0.77 2.66
N ASP A 16 8.57 1.85 3.13
CA ASP A 16 9.02 1.94 4.51
C ASP A 16 7.88 2.51 5.34
N VAL A 17 7.52 1.80 6.41
CA VAL A 17 6.42 2.16 7.30
C VAL A 17 6.82 1.92 8.74
N GLU A 18 6.30 2.71 9.66
CA GLU A 18 6.46 2.50 11.09
C GLU A 18 5.32 1.62 11.63
N PRO A 19 5.50 0.90 12.75
CA PRO A 19 4.43 0.08 13.35
C PRO A 19 3.18 0.88 13.75
N GLU A 20 3.32 2.19 13.91
CA GLU A 20 2.26 3.13 14.28
C GLU A 20 1.55 3.72 13.05
N ASP A 21 2.07 3.49 11.84
CA ASP A 21 1.45 3.98 10.61
C ASP A 21 0.08 3.34 10.38
N ARG A 22 -0.86 4.18 9.98
CA ARG A 22 -2.22 3.74 9.64
C ARG A 22 -2.26 3.30 8.19
N VAL A 23 -3.25 2.45 7.88
CA VAL A 23 -3.54 2.02 6.50
C VAL A 23 -3.72 3.21 5.55
N TYR A 24 -4.29 4.31 6.04
CA TYR A 24 -4.44 5.53 5.25
C TYR A 24 -3.09 6.13 4.85
N SER A 25 -2.14 6.28 5.78
CA SER A 25 -0.77 6.76 5.49
C SER A 25 -0.06 5.87 4.46
N ILE A 26 -0.26 4.55 4.55
CA ILE A 26 0.27 3.59 3.58
C ILE A 26 -0.29 3.86 2.17
N LYS A 27 -1.58 4.19 2.06
CA LYS A 27 -2.22 4.51 0.77
C LYS A 27 -1.66 5.81 0.18
N GLU A 28 -1.36 6.81 1.01
CA GLU A 28 -0.71 8.06 0.56
C GLU A 28 0.70 7.79 0.01
N LEU A 29 1.52 7.02 0.73
CA LEU A 29 2.85 6.61 0.25
C LEU A 29 2.79 5.81 -1.07
N LEU A 30 1.73 5.03 -1.26
CA LEU A 30 1.51 4.28 -2.50
C LEU A 30 1.05 5.20 -3.65
N GLU A 31 0.26 6.24 -3.34
CA GLU A 31 -0.13 7.27 -4.31
C GLU A 31 1.11 8.00 -4.83
N GLU A 32 2.04 8.40 -3.97
CA GLU A 32 3.28 9.05 -4.40
C GLU A 32 4.13 8.16 -5.35
N LYS A 33 4.05 6.83 -5.19
CA LYS A 33 4.84 5.87 -5.99
C LYS A 33 4.17 5.44 -7.29
N GLU A 34 2.85 5.25 -7.29
CA GLU A 34 2.10 4.72 -8.44
C GLU A 34 1.18 5.74 -9.11
N GLY A 35 0.91 6.88 -8.46
CA GLY A 35 0.02 7.93 -8.95
C GLY A 35 -1.47 7.58 -8.86
N ILE A 36 -1.85 6.56 -8.08
CA ILE A 36 -3.23 6.12 -7.91
C ILE A 36 -3.81 6.75 -6.65
N PRO A 37 -4.90 7.54 -6.72
CA PRO A 37 -5.51 8.15 -5.55
C PRO A 37 -5.90 7.13 -4.47
N PRO A 38 -5.72 7.42 -3.16
CA PRO A 38 -5.98 6.50 -2.04
C PRO A 38 -7.38 5.90 -2.04
N ALA A 39 -8.39 6.68 -2.46
CA ALA A 39 -9.77 6.24 -2.58
C ALA A 39 -10.00 5.16 -3.65
N GLN A 40 -9.13 5.09 -4.66
CA GLN A 40 -9.16 4.09 -5.73
C GLN A 40 -8.28 2.88 -5.42
N GLN A 41 -7.44 2.95 -4.37
CA GLN A 41 -6.59 1.85 -3.97
C GLN A 41 -7.34 0.80 -3.16
N ARG A 42 -7.17 -0.47 -3.53
CA ARG A 42 -7.74 -1.62 -2.81
C ARG A 42 -6.63 -2.47 -2.23
N LEU A 43 -6.34 -2.27 -0.95
CA LEU A 43 -5.39 -3.09 -0.21
C LEU A 43 -6.10 -4.35 0.29
N ILE A 44 -5.48 -5.51 0.06
CA ILE A 44 -6.00 -6.81 0.49
C ILE A 44 -4.92 -7.48 1.32
N PHE A 45 -5.24 -7.84 2.55
CA PHE A 45 -4.36 -8.58 3.44
C PHE A 45 -5.10 -9.79 4.01
N GLN A 46 -4.52 -10.98 3.82
CA GLN A 46 -5.13 -12.26 4.23
C GLN A 46 -6.59 -12.42 3.73
N GLY A 47 -6.86 -11.99 2.50
CA GLY A 47 -8.20 -12.06 1.89
C GLY A 47 -9.21 -11.05 2.44
N LYS A 48 -8.79 -10.12 3.31
CA LYS A 48 -9.63 -9.03 3.83
C LYS A 48 -9.19 -7.69 3.25
N GLN A 49 -10.16 -6.87 2.86
CA GLN A 49 -9.91 -5.50 2.41
C GLN A 49 -9.58 -4.62 3.62
N MET A 50 -8.57 -3.76 3.48
CA MET A 50 -8.10 -2.82 4.49
C MET A 50 -8.43 -1.36 4.15
#